data_AF-A0A6I5NP92-F1
#
_entry.id   AF-A0A6I5NP92-F1
#
_cell.length_a   1.000
_cell.length_b   1.000
_cell.length_c   1.000
_cell.angle_alpha   90.00
_cell.angle_beta   90.00
_cell.angle_gamma   90.00
#
_symmetry.space_group_name_H-M   'P 1'
#
loop_
_entity.id
_entity.type
_entity.pdbx_description
1 polymer ?
#
loop_
_entity_poly.entity_id
_entity_poly.type
_entity_poly.pdbx_seq_one_letter_code
_entity_poly.pdbx_strand_id
1 'polypeptide(L)'
;MKFPPTQPSPRRRRSRYRSPSLIPWSAAGVCLLFYALAGLLLGAVSPPYWVWPLAMAGALLQSVAMCGMQALAALAPPQARRAFLLGALGSLCLVVALAIAANYAGAAPVETTSLQITLLSAVLSTLLALALAGLCTFAAAWTGDWLLAAFGRSRSGLMVAALCFLGLFLGGLLGFAITAL
;
A
#
# COMPACT_ATOMS: atom_id res chain seq x y z
N MET A 1 15.53 16.64 60.38
CA MET A 1 14.52 16.95 59.34
C MET A 1 14.85 16.14 58.10
N LYS A 2 14.01 15.16 57.76
CA LYS A 2 14.20 14.23 56.63
C LYS A 2 13.48 14.82 55.40
N PHE A 3 14.23 15.26 54.40
CA PHE A 3 13.64 15.66 53.12
C PHE A 3 13.07 14.43 52.42
N PRO A 4 11.81 14.46 51.94
CA PRO A 4 11.29 13.36 51.13
C PRO A 4 11.99 13.37 49.75
N PRO A 5 12.24 12.20 49.14
CA PRO A 5 12.85 12.14 47.83
C PRO A 5 11.91 12.75 46.80
N THR A 6 12.38 13.79 46.12
CA THR A 6 11.75 14.39 44.94
C THR A 6 11.51 13.30 43.90
N GLN A 7 10.24 12.96 43.66
CA GLN A 7 9.85 12.11 42.55
C GLN A 7 10.31 12.75 41.23
N PRO A 8 11.03 12.03 40.35
CA PRO A 8 11.32 12.54 39.04
C PRO A 8 9.99 12.67 38.27
N SER A 9 9.59 13.90 37.98
CA SER A 9 8.47 14.19 37.09
C SER A 9 8.60 13.34 35.81
N PRO A 10 7.53 12.70 35.30
CA PRO A 10 7.57 12.05 34.01
C PRO A 10 7.64 13.13 32.94
N ARG A 11 8.84 13.66 32.71
CA ARG A 11 9.13 14.69 31.71
C ARG A 11 8.93 14.04 30.34
N ARG A 12 7.68 14.18 29.86
CA ARG A 12 7.25 14.13 28.46
C ARG A 12 8.29 13.54 27.51
N ARG A 13 8.18 12.24 27.22
CA ARG A 13 8.67 11.62 25.97
C ARG A 13 7.90 12.14 24.75
N ARG A 14 7.77 13.46 24.60
CA ARG A 14 7.27 14.10 23.38
C ARG A 14 8.47 14.68 22.65
N SER A 15 8.47 14.51 21.33
CA SER A 15 9.41 15.14 20.40
C SER A 15 10.75 14.43 20.18
N ARG A 16 10.69 13.17 19.75
CA ARG A 16 11.69 12.63 18.79
C ARG A 16 11.12 12.47 17.38
N TYR A 17 10.05 13.19 17.04
CA TYR A 17 9.71 13.45 15.64
C TYR A 17 10.65 14.54 15.14
N ARG A 18 11.89 14.11 14.86
CA ARG A 18 12.90 14.91 14.17
C ARG A 18 12.31 15.19 12.79
N SER A 19 11.77 16.39 12.57
CA SER A 19 11.31 16.81 11.24
C SER A 19 12.50 16.78 10.30
N PRO A 20 12.55 15.87 9.31
CA PRO A 20 13.62 15.92 8.33
C PRO A 20 13.20 16.98 7.32
N SER A 21 14.08 17.96 7.11
CA SER A 21 13.94 19.11 6.22
C SER A 21 13.82 18.75 4.72
N LEU A 22 13.80 17.46 4.39
CA LEU A 22 13.55 16.94 3.06
C LEU A 22 12.06 16.64 2.93
N ILE A 23 11.33 17.68 2.57
CA ILE A 23 10.14 17.69 1.70
C ILE A 23 9.53 16.26 1.50
N PRO A 24 8.38 15.92 2.13
CA PRO A 24 7.76 14.57 2.13
C PRO A 24 7.31 14.06 0.75
N TRP A 25 7.63 14.79 -0.30
CA TRP A 25 7.22 14.52 -1.68
C TRP A 25 7.98 13.36 -2.31
N SER A 26 9.21 13.06 -1.88
CA SER A 26 9.93 11.88 -2.36
C SER A 26 9.20 10.59 -1.95
N ALA A 27 8.79 10.49 -0.69
CA ALA A 27 7.99 9.37 -0.21
C ALA A 27 6.63 9.30 -0.93
N ALA A 28 5.95 10.44 -1.08
CA ALA A 28 4.69 10.53 -1.81
C ALA A 28 4.84 10.07 -3.27
N GLY A 29 5.92 10.47 -3.94
CA GLY A 29 6.26 10.07 -5.30
C GLY A 29 6.51 8.57 -5.44
N VAL A 30 7.24 7.97 -4.48
CA VAL A 30 7.47 6.51 -4.46
C VAL A 30 6.16 5.74 -4.28
N CYS A 31 5.29 6.19 -3.36
CA CYS A 31 3.99 5.56 -3.17
C CYS A 31 3.11 5.70 -4.42
N LEU A 32 3.06 6.89 -5.01
CA LEU A 32 2.33 7.16 -6.24
C LEU A 32 2.85 6.27 -7.38
N LEU A 33 4.16 6.12 -7.52
CA LEU A 33 4.78 5.27 -8.55
C LEU A 33 4.40 3.80 -8.40
N PHE A 34 4.43 3.24 -7.19
CA PHE A 34 4.04 1.84 -6.98
C PHE A 34 2.55 1.59 -7.25
N TYR A 35 1.68 2.49 -6.79
CA TYR A 35 0.25 2.40 -7.09
C TYR A 35 -0.05 2.67 -8.57
N ALA A 36 0.74 3.52 -9.24
CA ALA A 36 0.66 3.69 -10.69
C ALA A 36 1.11 2.45 -11.45
N LEU A 37 2.16 1.76 -11.02
CA LEU A 37 2.54 0.48 -11.63
C LEU A 37 1.44 -0.59 -11.44
N ALA A 38 0.84 -0.67 -10.25
CA ALA A 38 -0.28 -1.57 -9.98
C ALA A 38 -1.50 -1.23 -10.86
N GLY A 39 -1.85 0.05 -10.96
CA GLY A 39 -2.91 0.54 -11.84
C GLY A 39 -2.62 0.28 -13.31
N LEU A 40 -1.36 0.46 -13.74
CA LEU A 40 -0.93 0.23 -15.12
C LEU A 40 -1.04 -1.24 -15.50
N LEU A 41 -0.64 -2.15 -14.62
CA LEU A 41 -0.83 -3.58 -14.82
C LEU A 41 -2.31 -3.95 -14.91
N LEU A 42 -3.16 -3.33 -14.08
CA LEU A 42 -4.61 -3.52 -14.17
C LEU A 42 -5.17 -2.95 -15.48
N GLY A 43 -4.79 -1.74 -15.89
CA GLY A 43 -5.27 -1.13 -17.13
C GLY A 43 -4.77 -1.84 -18.39
N ALA A 44 -3.53 -2.31 -18.40
CA ALA A 44 -2.90 -2.95 -19.55
C ALA A 44 -3.43 -4.36 -19.85
N VAL A 45 -4.06 -5.02 -18.87
CA VAL A 45 -4.62 -6.35 -19.08
C VAL A 45 -6.15 -6.32 -19.24
N SER A 46 -6.78 -5.17 -18.94
CA SER A 46 -8.23 -4.99 -19.00
C SER A 46 -9.00 -6.14 -18.31
N PRO A 47 -8.71 -6.44 -17.02
CA PRO A 47 -9.39 -7.46 -16.27
C PRO A 47 -10.88 -7.11 -16.12
N PRO A 48 -11.74 -8.08 -15.79
CA PRO A 48 -13.16 -7.84 -15.64
C PRO A 48 -13.44 -6.73 -14.61
N TYR A 49 -14.49 -5.93 -14.87
CA TYR A 49 -14.77 -4.66 -14.18
C TYR A 49 -14.86 -4.77 -12.65
N TRP A 50 -15.17 -5.94 -12.10
CA TRP A 50 -15.25 -6.20 -10.66
C TRP A 50 -13.89 -6.26 -9.96
N VAL A 51 -12.78 -6.36 -10.69
CA VAL A 51 -11.42 -6.35 -10.14
C VAL A 51 -11.02 -4.96 -9.66
N TRP A 52 -11.49 -3.91 -10.33
CA TRP A 52 -11.25 -2.51 -9.97
C TRP A 52 -11.72 -2.12 -8.56
N PRO A 53 -12.99 -2.37 -8.16
CA PRO A 53 -13.42 -2.08 -6.79
C PRO A 53 -12.65 -2.90 -5.75
N LEU A 54 -12.15 -4.08 -6.10
CA LEU A 54 -11.32 -4.93 -5.23
C LEU A 54 -9.93 -4.31 -5.01
N ALA A 55 -9.30 -3.82 -6.06
CA ALA A 55 -8.04 -3.07 -5.99
C ALA A 55 -8.20 -1.75 -5.20
N MET A 56 -9.30 -1.04 -5.43
CA MET A 56 -9.63 0.19 -4.70
C MET A 56 -9.87 -0.06 -3.21
N ALA A 57 -10.65 -1.09 -2.86
CA ALA A 57 -10.88 -1.48 -1.48
C ALA A 57 -9.57 -1.89 -0.81
N GLY A 58 -8.72 -2.64 -1.52
CA GLY A 58 -7.37 -3.00 -1.07
C GLY A 58 -6.52 -1.78 -0.73
N ALA A 59 -6.40 -0.84 -1.67
CA ALA A 59 -5.66 0.41 -1.51
C ALA A 59 -6.18 1.27 -0.34
N LEU A 60 -7.50 1.37 -0.20
CA LEU A 60 -8.15 2.04 0.93
C LEU A 60 -7.80 1.39 2.26
N LEU A 61 -8.06 0.10 2.40
CA LEU A 61 -7.78 -0.65 3.61
C LEU A 61 -6.30 -0.53 4.01
N GLN A 62 -5.42 -0.61 3.02
CA GLN A 62 -3.97 -0.54 3.20
C GLN A 62 -3.53 0.88 3.61
N SER A 63 -4.07 1.94 2.99
CA SER A 63 -3.79 3.33 3.38
C SER A 63 -4.29 3.67 4.78
N VAL A 64 -5.48 3.19 5.17
CA VAL A 64 -6.07 3.41 6.50
C VAL A 64 -5.32 2.62 7.57
N ALA A 65 -4.94 1.38 7.28
CA ALA A 65 -4.21 0.50 8.19
C ALA A 65 -2.77 0.98 8.45
N MET A 66 -2.09 1.42 7.39
CA MET A 66 -0.65 1.72 7.43
C MET A 66 -0.35 3.16 7.79
N CYS A 67 -1.35 4.05 7.87
CA CYS A 67 -1.14 5.42 8.32
C CYS A 67 -0.82 5.46 9.83
N GLY A 68 0.49 5.37 10.11
CA GLY A 68 1.05 5.52 11.44
C GLY A 68 1.24 4.24 12.20
N MET A 69 1.86 3.25 11.56
CA MET A 69 2.39 2.08 12.25
C MET A 69 3.35 2.48 13.38
N GLN A 70 4.15 3.54 13.25
CA GLN A 70 4.99 4.03 14.37
C GLN A 70 4.19 4.60 15.54
N ALA A 71 3.10 5.31 15.26
CA ALA A 71 2.20 5.82 16.30
C ALA A 71 1.26 4.71 16.86
N LEU A 72 1.01 3.64 16.09
CA LEU A 72 0.30 2.43 16.53
C LEU A 72 1.17 1.50 17.38
N ALA A 73 2.48 1.44 17.14
CA ALA A 73 3.43 0.76 18.01
C ALA A 73 3.48 1.38 19.42
N ALA A 74 3.05 2.63 19.56
CA ALA A 74 2.86 3.33 20.83
C ALA A 74 1.46 3.14 21.45
N LEU A 75 0.50 2.55 20.73
CA LEU A 75 -0.87 2.29 21.18
C LEU A 75 -1.02 0.86 21.71
N ALA A 76 -2.05 0.63 22.52
CA ALA A 76 -2.30 -0.64 23.19
C ALA A 76 -2.39 -1.84 22.21
N PRO A 77 -1.95 -3.05 22.63
CA PRO A 77 -1.85 -4.25 21.79
C PRO A 77 -3.10 -4.62 20.94
N PRO A 78 -4.37 -4.43 21.39
CA PRO A 78 -5.51 -4.80 20.55
C PRO A 78 -5.70 -3.89 19.32
N GLN A 79 -5.30 -2.62 19.38
CA GLN A 79 -5.44 -1.70 18.24
C GLN A 79 -4.39 -1.96 17.17
N ALA A 80 -3.15 -2.28 17.58
CA ALA A 80 -2.09 -2.73 16.68
C ALA A 80 -2.50 -3.97 15.89
N ARG A 81 -3.16 -4.94 16.54
CA ARG A 81 -3.64 -6.17 15.89
C ARG A 81 -4.71 -5.89 14.83
N ARG A 82 -5.64 -4.97 15.09
CA ARG A 82 -6.67 -4.56 14.12
C ARG A 82 -6.08 -3.87 12.89
N ALA A 83 -5.12 -2.95 13.10
CA ALA A 83 -4.44 -2.29 11.99
C ALA A 83 -3.65 -3.28 11.13
N PHE A 84 -2.93 -4.21 11.76
CA PHE A 84 -2.22 -5.26 11.04
C PHE A 84 -3.17 -6.14 10.23
N LEU A 85 -4.29 -6.57 10.82
CA LEU A 85 -5.32 -7.34 10.11
C LEU A 85 -5.90 -6.57 8.92
N LEU A 86 -6.24 -5.29 9.09
CA LEU A 86 -6.75 -4.44 8.00
C LEU A 86 -5.72 -4.28 6.87
N GLY A 87 -4.44 -4.11 7.22
CA GLY A 87 -3.36 -4.00 6.24
C GLY A 87 -3.09 -5.31 5.49
N ALA A 88 -3.15 -6.43 6.22
CA ALA A 88 -3.06 -7.76 5.61
C ALA A 88 -4.22 -8.01 4.66
N LEU A 89 -5.45 -7.66 5.07
CA LEU A 89 -6.66 -7.82 4.27
C LEU A 89 -6.61 -6.91 3.02
N GLY A 90 -6.15 -5.67 3.16
CA GLY A 90 -5.92 -4.76 2.04
C GLY A 90 -4.88 -5.30 1.05
N SER A 91 -3.77 -5.81 1.56
CA SER A 91 -2.72 -6.42 0.73
C SER A 91 -3.21 -7.68 0.02
N LEU A 92 -4.00 -8.53 0.68
CA LEU A 92 -4.62 -9.72 0.08
C LEU A 92 -5.56 -9.32 -1.06
N CYS A 93 -6.43 -8.34 -0.86
CA CYS A 93 -7.29 -7.83 -1.92
C CYS A 93 -6.48 -7.35 -3.14
N LEU A 94 -5.38 -6.65 -2.91
CA LEU A 94 -4.52 -6.12 -3.96
C LEU A 94 -3.77 -7.25 -4.69
N VAL A 95 -3.24 -8.23 -3.96
CA VAL A 95 -2.63 -9.45 -4.54
C VAL A 95 -3.63 -10.23 -5.37
N VAL A 96 -4.84 -10.44 -4.85
CA VAL A 96 -5.90 -11.16 -5.58
C VAL A 96 -6.24 -10.41 -6.87
N ALA A 97 -6.42 -9.09 -6.82
CA ALA A 97 -6.70 -8.29 -8.00
C ALA A 97 -5.60 -8.39 -9.06
N LEU A 98 -4.32 -8.28 -8.66
CA LEU A 98 -3.19 -8.42 -9.58
C LEU A 98 -3.03 -9.86 -10.09
N ALA A 99 -3.26 -10.87 -9.26
CA ALA A 99 -3.18 -12.27 -9.67
C ALA A 99 -4.27 -12.60 -10.70
N ILE A 100 -5.49 -12.08 -10.53
CA ILE A 100 -6.55 -12.22 -11.53
C ILE A 100 -6.14 -11.52 -12.82
N ALA A 101 -5.69 -10.26 -12.73
CA ALA A 101 -5.26 -9.51 -13.90
C ALA A 101 -4.13 -10.25 -14.64
N ALA A 102 -3.07 -10.66 -13.96
CA ALA A 102 -1.94 -11.31 -14.60
C ALA A 102 -2.29 -12.69 -15.19
N ASN A 103 -3.23 -13.43 -14.61
CA ASN A 103 -3.74 -14.67 -15.22
C ASN A 103 -4.56 -14.42 -16.48
N TYR A 104 -5.27 -13.29 -16.58
CA TYR A 104 -5.96 -12.89 -17.82
C TYR A 104 -4.97 -12.54 -18.95
N ALA A 105 -3.82 -11.95 -18.63
CA ALA A 105 -2.77 -11.66 -19.63
C ALA A 105 -2.17 -12.95 -20.24
N GLY A 106 -2.14 -14.04 -19.46
CA GLY A 106 -1.59 -15.33 -19.88
C GLY A 106 -2.57 -16.21 -20.66
N ALA A 107 -3.83 -15.80 -20.82
CA ALA A 107 -4.85 -16.54 -21.56
C ALA A 107 -4.68 -16.38 -23.09
N ALA A 108 -3.50 -16.76 -23.61
CA ALA A 108 -3.33 -16.99 -25.04
C ALA A 108 -4.08 -18.28 -25.46
N PRO A 109 -4.56 -18.39 -26.71
CA PRO A 109 -5.32 -19.55 -27.16
C PRO A 109 -4.53 -20.85 -26.92
N VAL A 110 -5.20 -21.78 -26.24
CA VAL A 110 -4.68 -23.01 -25.60
C VAL A 110 -4.14 -24.06 -26.60
N GLU A 111 -4.01 -23.71 -27.88
CA GLU A 111 -3.73 -24.69 -28.92
C GLU A 111 -2.26 -25.17 -28.96
N THR A 112 -1.32 -24.53 -28.28
CA THR A 112 0.11 -24.90 -28.37
C THR A 112 0.94 -24.81 -27.08
N THR A 113 0.39 -24.38 -25.94
CA THR A 113 1.15 -24.16 -24.71
C THR A 113 1.10 -25.36 -23.77
N SER A 114 2.27 -25.91 -23.42
CA SER A 114 2.37 -27.02 -22.48
C SER A 114 1.90 -26.61 -21.08
N LEU A 115 1.17 -27.50 -20.39
CA LEU A 115 0.67 -27.29 -19.02
C LEU A 115 1.74 -26.78 -18.05
N GLN A 116 3.00 -27.17 -18.25
CA GLN A 116 4.14 -26.74 -17.45
C GLN A 116 4.45 -25.25 -17.61
N ILE A 117 4.37 -24.72 -18.83
CA ILE A 117 4.65 -23.30 -19.11
C ILE A 117 3.54 -22.42 -18.52
N THR A 118 2.29 -22.87 -18.63
CA THR A 118 1.12 -22.16 -18.07
C THR A 118 1.14 -22.15 -16.54
N LEU A 119 1.54 -23.25 -15.90
CA LEU A 119 1.73 -23.28 -14.44
C LEU A 119 2.88 -22.38 -14.00
N LEU A 120 4.01 -22.38 -14.71
CA LEU A 120 5.15 -21.55 -14.39
C LEU A 120 4.82 -20.05 -14.53
N SER A 121 4.10 -19.65 -15.58
CA SER A 121 3.68 -18.27 -15.78
C SER A 121 2.67 -17.81 -14.71
N ALA A 122 1.74 -18.68 -14.31
CA ALA A 122 0.81 -18.41 -13.20
C ALA A 122 1.55 -18.24 -11.86
N VAL A 123 2.55 -19.06 -11.57
CA VAL A 123 3.36 -18.93 -10.34
C VAL A 123 4.19 -17.65 -10.35
N LEU A 124 4.87 -17.35 -11.45
CA LEU A 124 5.70 -16.15 -11.59
C LEU A 124 4.87 -14.86 -11.49
N SER A 125 3.71 -14.82 -12.15
CA SER A 125 2.81 -13.67 -12.09
C SER A 125 2.24 -13.46 -10.68
N THR A 126 1.90 -14.53 -9.97
CA THR A 126 1.43 -14.45 -8.57
C THR A 126 2.56 -13.97 -7.65
N LEU A 127 3.79 -14.43 -7.85
CA LEU A 127 4.98 -13.93 -7.14
C LEU A 127 5.23 -12.44 -7.40
N LEU A 128 5.09 -11.99 -8.65
CA LEU A 128 5.21 -10.59 -9.03
C LEU A 128 4.13 -9.74 -8.34
N ALA A 129 2.88 -10.22 -8.34
CA ALA A 129 1.76 -9.57 -7.65
C ALA A 129 2.00 -9.44 -6.13
N LEU A 130 2.52 -10.51 -5.50
CA LEU A 130 2.93 -10.51 -4.09
C LEU A 130 4.04 -9.51 -3.82
N ALA A 131 5.09 -9.49 -4.65
CA ALA A 131 6.19 -8.55 -4.50
C ALA A 131 5.72 -7.10 -4.64
N LEU A 132 4.89 -6.81 -5.64
CA LEU A 132 4.36 -5.46 -5.87
C LEU A 132 3.42 -5.01 -4.75
N ALA A 133 2.55 -5.88 -4.26
CA ALA A 133 1.68 -5.58 -3.12
C ALA A 133 2.50 -5.34 -1.84
N GLY A 134 3.57 -6.09 -1.62
CA GLY A 134 4.54 -5.87 -0.54
C GLY A 134 5.28 -4.54 -0.66
N LEU A 135 5.65 -4.13 -1.87
CA LEU A 135 6.25 -2.81 -2.11
C LEU A 135 5.23 -1.69 -1.87
N CYS A 136 3.97 -1.88 -2.26
CA CYS A 136 2.89 -0.95 -1.98
C CYS A 136 2.60 -0.80 -0.48
N THR A 137 2.63 -1.89 0.30
CA THR A 137 2.44 -1.83 1.77
C THR A 137 3.59 -1.07 2.41
N PHE A 138 4.83 -1.37 2.00
CA PHE A 138 6.02 -0.69 2.50
C PHE A 138 6.00 0.81 2.17
N ALA A 139 5.69 1.17 0.92
CA ALA A 139 5.61 2.56 0.50
C ALA A 139 4.49 3.33 1.21
N ALA A 140 3.32 2.71 1.42
CA ALA A 140 2.21 3.30 2.18
C ALA A 140 2.55 3.50 3.67
N ALA A 141 3.26 2.54 4.28
CA ALA A 141 3.72 2.66 5.66
C ALA A 141 4.78 3.75 5.81
N TRP A 142 5.78 3.77 4.91
CA TRP A 142 6.82 4.79 4.90
C TRP A 142 6.21 6.19 4.72
N THR A 143 5.35 6.38 3.71
CA THR A 143 4.66 7.66 3.51
C THR A 143 3.80 8.06 4.69
N GLY A 144 3.04 7.12 5.25
CA GLY A 144 2.20 7.35 6.42
C GLY A 144 2.99 7.90 7.61
N ASP A 145 4.13 7.27 7.95
CA ASP A 145 4.98 7.70 9.07
C ASP A 145 5.58 9.10 8.85
N TRP A 146 5.98 9.43 7.62
CA TRP A 146 6.51 10.75 7.27
C TRP A 146 5.44 11.84 7.25
N LEU A 147 4.27 11.57 6.68
CA LEU A 147 3.16 12.52 6.68
C LEU A 147 2.63 12.76 8.10
N LEU A 148 2.67 11.75 8.98
CA LEU A 148 2.29 11.88 10.37
C LEU A 148 3.18 12.83 11.15
N ALA A 149 4.48 12.82 10.84
CA ALA A 149 5.44 13.76 11.40
C ALA A 149 5.10 15.22 11.05
N ALA A 150 4.46 15.45 9.90
CA ALA A 150 4.24 16.78 9.34
C ALA A 150 2.82 17.37 9.57
N PHE A 151 1.75 16.59 9.39
CA PHE A 151 0.38 17.13 9.28
C PHE A 151 -0.66 16.53 10.25
N GLY A 152 -0.28 15.55 11.07
CA GLY A 152 -1.18 14.90 12.03
C GLY A 152 -2.07 13.80 11.42
N ARG A 153 -2.46 12.83 12.26
CA ARG A 153 -3.02 11.51 11.89
C ARG A 153 -4.14 11.52 10.84
N SER A 154 -5.14 12.38 11.00
CA SER A 154 -6.32 12.40 10.12
C SER A 154 -6.00 12.93 8.72
N ARG A 155 -5.20 14.00 8.63
CA ARG A 155 -4.77 14.61 7.37
C ARG A 155 -3.79 13.70 6.62
N SER A 156 -2.87 13.06 7.34
CA SER A 156 -1.92 12.10 6.78
C SER A 156 -2.64 10.90 6.15
N GLY A 157 -3.66 10.34 6.81
CA GLY A 157 -4.42 9.20 6.28
C GLY A 157 -5.17 9.55 5.00
N LEU A 158 -5.83 10.71 4.97
CA LEU A 158 -6.51 11.24 3.79
C LEU A 158 -5.53 11.48 2.62
N MET A 159 -4.37 12.06 2.89
CA MET A 159 -3.36 12.29 1.85
C MET A 159 -2.77 10.99 1.28
N VAL A 160 -2.47 10.01 2.14
CA VAL A 160 -1.98 8.70 1.66
C VAL A 160 -3.06 8.00 0.85
N ALA A 161 -4.31 7.99 1.31
CA ALA A 161 -5.43 7.43 0.55
C ALA A 161 -5.59 8.13 -0.82
N ALA A 162 -5.53 9.46 -0.86
CA ALA A 162 -5.60 10.23 -2.09
C ALA A 162 -4.44 9.90 -3.05
N LEU A 163 -3.21 9.76 -2.54
CA LEU A 163 -2.04 9.36 -3.34
C LEU A 163 -2.18 7.94 -3.89
N CYS A 164 -2.65 6.99 -3.09
CA CYS A 164 -2.90 5.62 -3.53
C CYS A 164 -3.93 5.60 -4.67
N PHE A 165 -5.05 6.30 -4.50
CA PHE A 165 -6.07 6.42 -5.54
C PHE A 165 -5.57 7.10 -6.79
N LEU A 166 -4.87 8.23 -6.64
CA LEU A 166 -4.33 8.99 -7.76
C LEU A 166 -3.35 8.14 -8.56
N GLY A 167 -2.45 7.40 -7.89
CA GLY A 167 -1.55 6.45 -8.53
C GLY A 167 -2.32 5.38 -9.29
N LEU A 168 -3.27 4.70 -8.64
CA LEU A 168 -4.08 3.64 -9.24
C LEU A 168 -4.84 4.12 -10.49
N PHE A 169 -5.46 5.31 -10.43
CA PHE A 169 -6.16 5.89 -11.57
C PHE A 169 -5.23 6.33 -12.68
N LEU A 170 -4.13 7.02 -12.38
CA LEU A 170 -3.15 7.45 -13.38
C LEU A 170 -2.56 6.24 -14.10
N GLY A 171 -2.13 5.24 -13.34
CA GLY A 171 -1.65 3.98 -13.87
C GLY A 171 -2.69 3.30 -14.73
N GLY A 172 -3.92 3.19 -14.23
CA GLY A 172 -5.05 2.59 -14.93
C GLY A 172 -5.33 3.23 -16.27
N LEU A 173 -5.50 4.56 -16.30
CA LEU A 173 -5.72 5.32 -17.52
C LEU A 173 -4.57 5.15 -18.51
N LEU A 174 -3.34 5.14 -18.03
CA LEU A 174 -2.16 4.98 -18.88
C LEU A 174 -2.06 3.56 -19.45
N GLY A 175 -2.38 2.53 -18.67
CA GLY A 175 -2.47 1.15 -19.13
C GLY A 175 -3.60 0.94 -20.15
N PHE A 176 -4.76 1.56 -19.94
CA PHE A 176 -5.84 1.59 -20.92
C PHE A 176 -5.46 2.33 -22.21
N ALA A 177 -4.75 3.46 -22.09
CA ALA A 177 -4.32 4.22 -23.26
C ALA A 177 -3.29 3.46 -24.11
N ILE A 178 -2.38 2.71 -23.47
CA ILE A 178 -1.39 1.88 -24.18
C ILE A 178 -2.07 0.72 -24.93
N THR A 179 -3.10 0.11 -24.36
CA THR A 179 -3.80 -1.02 -24.99
C THR A 179 -4.84 -0.63 -26.02
N ALA A 180 -5.36 0.61 -25.91
CA ALA A 180 -6.30 1.15 -26.89
C ALA A 180 -5.62 1.70 -28.16
N LEU A 181 -4.28 1.77 -28.17
CA LEU A 181 -3.46 2.24 -29.30
C LEU A 181 -3.01 1.06 -30.18
#